data_AF-A0A9D3PY38-F1
#
_entry.id   AF-A0A9D3PY38-F1
#
_cell.length_a   1.000
_cell.length_b   1.000
_cell.length_c   1.000
_cell.angle_alpha   90.00
_cell.angle_beta   90.00
_cell.angle_gamma   90.00
#
_symmetry.space_group_name_H-M   'P 1'
#
loop_
_entity.id
_entity.type
_entity.pdbx_description
1 polymer ?
#
loop_
_entity_poly.entity_id
_entity_poly.type
_entity_poly.pdbx_seq_one_letter_code
_entity_poly.pdbx_strand_id
1 'polypeptide(L)'
;MPVLGKDELDATLLLLNAPGSAVKMRCLAARVNYKTLIVICAIFTLITILLWNRCAIDPAPRPAPRLPPSATPQDSGNPQQPQPPEPPPVAGGVKYEEIDCLINDDVTIKGRREGGEVYLPFGWVEKYFEVYGRLVQYDGYDRFEFSHSYSKVYAQREPYHPDGVFMSFEGYNVEVRDRVKCISGVEGVPLSTQWGPQGYFYAIQIAQYGLSHYSKNLTERPPHVEVYDTAEEPDGRPSAWTVPKGCSLTRVYDKSRATTVRQFSTPENSEGISLPLGNSKDFIISFDLKFVSNGSVSVVLETTEKNPPFVIRYVTSTQLIAFRDRDITYGVGPRGAWSRVTRDLLTDLRKGVGLSNTKAVRPTKILPRRVVMLVLQGRGFIDNVTISSTAHTAAFFAASDWLLRNQDERGGWPIMVTRKLGEGFRALEPGWYSAMAQGQAISTLVRAYLLTRDSAYLSAALRATGPFRLPSEQHGVKAVFMNKYDWYEEYPTTPSSFVLNGFIYSLIGLYDLAETAGAELGREAATLFSRGMESLKAMLPLFDTGSGTIYDLRHLVLGSAPNLARWDYHTTHINQLQLLASIDNAPIFRDFVKRWKSYLKGGRAKHN
;
A
#
# COMPACT_ATOMS: atom_id res chain seq x y z
N MET A 1 -47.96 31.03 39.95
CA MET A 1 -48.46 32.41 40.20
C MET A 1 -48.19 32.76 41.65
N PRO A 2 -47.85 34.02 41.98
CA PRO A 2 -46.91 34.94 41.33
C PRO A 2 -45.50 34.58 41.87
N VAL A 3 -44.54 35.38 42.39
CA VAL A 3 -44.10 36.81 42.32
C VAL A 3 -42.54 36.69 42.18
N LEU A 4 -41.71 37.42 41.42
CA LEU A 4 -41.59 38.79 40.85
C LEU A 4 -40.87 39.85 41.72
N GLY A 5 -40.08 40.71 41.03
CA GLY A 5 -39.08 41.66 41.58
C GLY A 5 -37.66 41.09 41.48
N LYS A 6 -36.74 41.50 40.59
CA LYS A 6 -36.57 42.65 39.68
C LYS A 6 -36.00 43.94 40.31
N ASP A 7 -35.35 44.72 39.44
CA ASP A 7 -34.68 46.03 39.59
C ASP A 7 -33.16 45.92 39.90
N GLU A 8 -32.17 46.34 39.09
CA GLU A 8 -32.02 47.22 37.88
C GLU A 8 -31.49 48.64 38.18
N LEU A 9 -30.17 48.83 38.04
CA LEU A 9 -29.42 50.10 37.97
C LEU A 9 -27.92 49.81 37.71
N ASP A 10 -27.08 50.69 37.14
CA ASP A 10 -26.97 51.29 35.80
C ASP A 10 -25.56 51.94 35.70
N ALA A 11 -24.92 51.93 34.53
CA ALA A 11 -23.72 52.73 34.10
C ALA A 11 -22.41 52.69 34.98
N THR A 12 -21.19 53.10 34.55
CA THR A 12 -20.70 53.86 33.38
C THR A 12 -19.30 53.38 32.89
N LEU A 13 -19.23 52.96 31.62
CA LEU A 13 -18.31 53.38 30.53
C LEU A 13 -16.85 53.85 30.80
N LEU A 14 -15.86 53.21 30.15
CA LEU A 14 -14.61 53.78 29.55
C LEU A 14 -13.83 52.63 28.84
N LEU A 15 -13.92 52.40 27.52
CA LEU A 15 -13.29 53.07 26.36
C LEU A 15 -11.75 53.16 26.36
N LEU A 16 -11.10 52.34 25.52
CA LEU A 16 -9.85 52.62 24.79
C LEU A 16 -9.80 51.78 23.49
N ASN A 17 -8.99 52.20 22.50
CA ASN A 17 -9.28 51.95 21.08
C ASN A 17 -8.52 50.80 20.36
N ALA A 18 -9.17 50.34 19.28
CA ALA A 18 -8.79 49.52 18.13
C ALA A 18 -7.41 49.83 17.45
N PRO A 19 -6.95 49.14 16.36
CA PRO A 19 -7.59 48.12 15.49
C PRO A 19 -6.75 46.83 15.27
N GLY A 20 -7.12 45.83 14.45
CA GLY A 20 -8.37 45.55 13.73
C GLY A 20 -8.14 45.00 12.29
N SER A 21 -8.48 43.71 12.03
CA SER A 21 -8.36 43.10 10.68
C SER A 21 -9.29 41.89 10.44
N ALA A 22 -10.62 42.11 10.44
CA ALA A 22 -11.59 41.07 10.10
C ALA A 22 -11.80 40.94 8.58
N VAL A 23 -11.29 39.87 7.96
CA VAL A 23 -11.40 39.63 6.51
C VAL A 23 -12.83 39.19 6.14
N LYS A 24 -13.64 40.12 5.62
CA LYS A 24 -14.95 39.79 5.01
C LYS A 24 -14.74 39.07 3.68
N MET A 25 -15.03 37.77 3.65
CA MET A 25 -15.00 36.95 2.44
C MET A 25 -16.10 37.38 1.46
N ARG A 26 -15.74 38.08 0.38
CA ARG A 26 -16.68 38.49 -0.68
C ARG A 26 -16.81 37.39 -1.73
N CYS A 27 -17.98 36.78 -1.85
CA CYS A 27 -18.28 35.86 -2.95
C CYS A 27 -18.34 36.60 -4.30
N LEU A 28 -17.35 36.39 -5.16
CA LEU A 28 -17.35 36.85 -6.55
C LEU A 28 -18.24 35.95 -7.42
N ALA A 29 -19.56 36.13 -7.31
CA ALA A 29 -20.53 35.50 -8.20
C ALA A 29 -20.47 36.16 -9.60
N ALA A 30 -19.57 35.67 -10.45
CA ALA A 30 -19.42 36.14 -11.83
C ALA A 30 -20.68 35.82 -12.65
N ARG A 31 -21.56 36.82 -12.84
CA ARG A 31 -22.75 36.73 -13.71
C ARG A 31 -22.32 36.70 -15.18
N VAL A 32 -21.98 35.52 -15.68
CA VAL A 32 -21.72 35.30 -17.12
C VAL A 32 -23.00 35.61 -17.91
N ASN A 33 -22.92 36.57 -18.83
CA ASN A 33 -24.03 36.93 -19.70
C ASN A 33 -24.29 35.78 -20.70
N TYR A 34 -25.53 35.28 -20.75
CA TYR A 34 -25.93 34.18 -21.62
C TYR A 34 -25.61 34.44 -23.11
N LYS A 35 -25.66 35.71 -23.55
CA LYS A 35 -25.27 36.11 -24.91
C LYS A 35 -23.79 35.83 -25.19
N THR A 36 -22.91 36.04 -24.21
CA THR A 36 -21.48 35.74 -24.32
C THR A 36 -21.23 34.24 -24.40
N LEU A 37 -21.98 33.44 -23.65
CA LEU A 37 -21.88 31.97 -23.70
C LEU A 37 -22.27 31.42 -25.08
N ILE A 38 -23.37 31.92 -25.66
CA ILE A 38 -23.83 31.54 -27.01
C ILE A 38 -22.75 31.87 -28.06
N VAL A 39 -22.12 33.05 -28.00
CA VAL A 39 -21.03 33.43 -28.91
C VAL A 39 -19.81 32.51 -28.76
N ILE A 40 -19.43 32.14 -27.53
CA ILE A 40 -18.33 31.19 -27.29
C ILE A 40 -18.65 29.81 -27.89
N CYS A 41 -19.87 29.30 -27.69
CA CYS A 41 -20.30 28.03 -28.28
C CYS A 41 -20.29 28.05 -29.82
N ALA A 42 -20.74 29.16 -30.44
CA ALA A 42 -20.74 29.33 -31.89
C ALA A 42 -19.32 29.40 -32.49
N ILE A 43 -18.38 30.07 -31.79
CA ILE A 43 -16.96 30.07 -32.18
C ILE A 43 -16.37 28.66 -32.08
N PHE A 44 -16.70 27.92 -31.02
CA PHE A 44 -16.18 26.57 -30.81
C PHE A 44 -16.66 25.57 -31.87
N THR A 45 -17.95 25.59 -32.25
CA THR A 45 -18.46 24.75 -33.34
C THR A 45 -17.86 25.13 -34.69
N LEU A 46 -17.67 26.42 -34.98
CA LEU A 46 -17.02 26.87 -36.21
C LEU A 46 -15.57 26.36 -36.31
N ILE A 47 -14.80 26.44 -35.21
CA ILE A 47 -13.43 25.89 -35.14
C ILE A 47 -13.44 24.37 -35.35
N THR A 48 -14.40 23.65 -34.75
CA THR A 48 -14.49 22.18 -34.88
C THR A 48 -14.75 21.77 -36.34
N ILE A 49 -15.63 22.48 -37.05
CA ILE A 49 -15.92 22.23 -38.47
C ILE A 49 -14.70 22.55 -39.36
N LEU A 50 -14.00 23.65 -39.08
CA LEU A 50 -12.79 24.04 -39.82
C LEU A 50 -11.62 23.06 -39.62
N LEU A 51 -11.51 22.44 -38.45
CA LEU A 51 -10.55 21.36 -38.18
C LEU A 51 -10.94 20.08 -38.91
N TRP A 52 -12.23 19.68 -38.87
CA TRP A 52 -12.72 18.47 -39.54
C TRP A 52 -12.46 18.52 -41.06
N ASN A 53 -12.74 19.64 -41.70
CA ASN A 53 -12.50 19.83 -43.14
C ASN A 53 -11.01 19.89 -43.53
N ARG A 54 -10.09 20.04 -42.57
CA ARG A 54 -8.63 19.96 -42.83
C ARG A 54 -8.05 18.55 -42.71
N CYS A 55 -8.77 17.60 -42.12
CA CYS A 55 -8.31 16.20 -42.01
C CYS A 55 -8.85 15.29 -43.13
N ALA A 56 -9.62 15.83 -44.08
CA ALA A 56 -10.28 15.07 -45.14
C ALA A 56 -9.51 15.03 -46.49
N ILE A 57 -8.29 15.59 -46.55
CA ILE A 57 -7.50 15.70 -47.79
C ILE A 57 -6.04 15.31 -47.53
N ASP A 58 -5.71 14.03 -47.75
CA ASP A 58 -4.36 13.58 -48.09
C ASP A 58 -4.45 12.22 -48.85
N PRO A 59 -3.76 12.01 -50.00
CA PRO A 59 -3.89 10.77 -50.78
C PRO A 59 -2.93 9.66 -50.32
N ALA A 60 -3.39 8.40 -50.36
CA ALA A 60 -2.57 7.24 -50.00
C ALA A 60 -1.47 6.90 -51.04
N PRO A 61 -0.30 6.35 -50.62
CA PRO A 61 0.79 5.97 -51.53
C PRO A 61 0.46 4.76 -52.44
N ARG A 62 1.07 4.71 -53.62
CA ARG A 62 0.93 3.59 -54.58
C ARG A 62 1.86 2.40 -54.25
N PRO A 63 1.44 1.14 -54.49
CA PRO A 63 2.34 -0.03 -54.44
C PRO A 63 3.27 -0.11 -55.67
N ALA A 64 4.39 -0.85 -55.51
CA ALA A 64 5.35 -1.13 -56.58
C ALA A 64 4.93 -2.32 -57.49
N PRO A 65 5.40 -2.39 -58.74
CA PRO A 65 4.99 -3.41 -59.71
C PRO A 65 5.62 -4.80 -59.46
N ARG A 66 4.96 -5.86 -59.93
CA ARG A 66 5.44 -7.25 -59.92
C ARG A 66 5.95 -7.69 -61.29
N LEU A 67 6.88 -8.65 -61.31
CA LEU A 67 7.38 -9.32 -62.52
C LEU A 67 6.37 -10.39 -63.03
N PRO A 68 6.38 -10.71 -64.34
CA PRO A 68 5.45 -11.67 -64.95
C PRO A 68 5.91 -13.14 -64.83
N PRO A 69 4.98 -14.11 -64.74
CA PRO A 69 5.26 -15.53 -64.90
C PRO A 69 5.31 -15.97 -66.38
N SER A 70 5.90 -17.13 -66.64
CA SER A 70 6.13 -17.70 -67.98
C SER A 70 4.98 -18.58 -68.52
N ALA A 71 5.10 -18.97 -69.79
CA ALA A 71 4.05 -19.55 -70.64
C ALA A 71 3.40 -20.89 -70.18
N THR A 72 2.17 -21.09 -70.66
CA THR A 72 1.34 -22.31 -70.64
C THR A 72 1.78 -23.34 -71.71
N PRO A 73 1.26 -24.59 -71.68
CA PRO A 73 0.06 -24.86 -72.50
C PRO A 73 -0.98 -25.85 -71.91
N GLN A 74 -2.25 -25.59 -72.25
CA GLN A 74 -3.33 -26.53 -72.63
C GLN A 74 -3.63 -27.81 -71.81
N ASP A 75 -4.89 -27.93 -71.37
CA ASP A 75 -5.87 -28.73 -72.15
C ASP A 75 -7.29 -28.12 -72.02
N SER A 76 -8.32 -28.83 -72.42
CA SER A 76 -9.58 -28.31 -72.96
C SER A 76 -10.83 -28.94 -72.32
N GLY A 77 -11.97 -28.23 -72.41
CA GLY A 77 -13.28 -28.74 -72.03
C GLY A 77 -14.11 -27.76 -71.19
N ASN A 78 -15.27 -27.36 -71.72
CA ASN A 78 -16.30 -26.63 -70.98
C ASN A 78 -17.65 -27.30 -71.26
N PRO A 79 -18.35 -27.75 -70.21
CA PRO A 79 -19.80 -27.61 -70.16
C PRO A 79 -20.24 -26.87 -68.88
N GLN A 80 -21.25 -26.03 -69.03
CA GLN A 80 -21.85 -25.28 -67.92
C GLN A 80 -22.48 -26.22 -66.89
N GLN A 81 -22.22 -25.98 -65.60
CA GLN A 81 -23.08 -26.45 -64.50
C GLN A 81 -23.94 -25.29 -63.98
N PRO A 82 -25.17 -25.55 -63.49
CA PRO A 82 -26.06 -24.49 -63.00
C PRO A 82 -25.50 -23.81 -61.74
N GLN A 83 -25.89 -22.55 -61.53
CA GLN A 83 -25.70 -21.90 -60.23
C GLN A 83 -26.48 -22.66 -59.15
N PRO A 84 -25.97 -22.77 -57.90
CA PRO A 84 -26.80 -23.15 -56.78
C PRO A 84 -27.91 -22.10 -56.60
N PRO A 85 -29.14 -22.50 -56.22
CA PRO A 85 -30.23 -21.55 -56.02
C PRO A 85 -29.89 -20.54 -54.90
N GLU A 86 -30.34 -19.30 -55.06
CA GLU A 86 -30.23 -18.29 -54.01
C GLU A 86 -30.89 -18.79 -52.71
N PRO A 87 -30.32 -18.48 -51.53
CA PRO A 87 -31.01 -18.77 -50.28
C PRO A 87 -32.35 -18.01 -50.25
N PRO A 88 -33.45 -18.64 -49.84
CA PRO A 88 -34.75 -17.98 -49.83
C PRO A 88 -34.73 -16.75 -48.89
N PRO A 89 -35.49 -15.69 -49.21
CA PRO A 89 -35.48 -14.47 -48.41
C PRO A 89 -35.91 -14.77 -46.97
N VAL A 90 -35.04 -14.45 -46.01
CA VAL A 90 -35.30 -14.67 -44.58
C VAL A 90 -36.37 -13.69 -44.11
N ALA A 91 -37.62 -14.12 -44.19
CA ALA A 91 -38.76 -13.38 -43.69
C ALA A 91 -38.68 -13.30 -42.15
N GLY A 92 -38.72 -12.08 -41.60
CA GLY A 92 -38.85 -11.88 -40.16
C GLY A 92 -37.58 -12.12 -39.34
N GLY A 93 -36.45 -11.51 -39.74
CA GLY A 93 -35.32 -11.35 -38.83
C GLY A 93 -35.77 -10.74 -37.49
N VAL A 94 -35.40 -11.39 -36.39
CA VAL A 94 -35.81 -10.99 -35.04
C VAL A 94 -35.28 -9.59 -34.75
N LYS A 95 -36.18 -8.67 -34.36
CA LYS A 95 -35.79 -7.28 -34.09
C LYS A 95 -35.08 -7.17 -32.74
N TYR A 96 -33.88 -6.62 -32.77
CA TYR A 96 -33.18 -6.10 -31.60
C TYR A 96 -33.80 -4.76 -31.20
N GLU A 97 -34.67 -4.77 -30.18
CA GLU A 97 -35.48 -3.62 -29.77
C GLU A 97 -35.18 -3.16 -28.34
N GLU A 98 -35.52 -1.90 -28.02
CA GLU A 98 -35.48 -1.42 -26.63
C GLU A 98 -36.74 -1.88 -25.88
N ILE A 99 -36.54 -2.35 -24.65
CA ILE A 99 -37.62 -2.76 -23.74
C ILE A 99 -37.43 -2.09 -22.38
N ASP A 100 -38.55 -1.70 -21.76
CA ASP A 100 -38.57 -1.22 -20.39
C ASP A 100 -38.58 -2.40 -19.41
N CYS A 101 -37.56 -2.49 -18.56
CA CYS A 101 -37.43 -3.53 -17.54
C CYS A 101 -37.72 -2.92 -16.17
N LEU A 102 -38.87 -3.26 -15.58
CA LEU A 102 -39.22 -2.89 -14.21
C LEU A 102 -38.48 -3.79 -13.22
N ILE A 103 -37.74 -3.17 -12.30
CA ILE A 103 -36.94 -3.86 -11.28
C ILE A 103 -37.66 -3.74 -9.93
N ASN A 104 -38.07 -4.88 -9.36
CA ASN A 104 -38.73 -5.01 -8.05
C ASN A 104 -39.91 -4.05 -7.84
N ASP A 105 -40.66 -3.74 -8.90
CA ASP A 105 -41.79 -2.80 -8.92
C ASP A 105 -41.45 -1.35 -8.48
N ASP A 106 -40.16 -0.98 -8.49
CA ASP A 106 -39.63 0.32 -8.03
C ASP A 106 -39.02 1.14 -9.19
N VAL A 107 -38.00 0.60 -9.88
CA VAL A 107 -37.24 1.36 -10.91
C VAL A 107 -37.31 0.69 -12.28
N THR A 108 -37.72 1.45 -13.29
CA THR A 108 -37.62 1.05 -14.71
C THR A 108 -36.24 1.36 -15.29
N ILE A 109 -35.59 0.38 -15.91
CA ILE A 109 -34.34 0.54 -16.67
C ILE A 109 -34.53 0.18 -18.15
N LYS A 110 -33.65 0.70 -19.01
CA LYS A 110 -33.66 0.38 -20.44
C LYS A 110 -32.88 -0.91 -20.73
N GLY A 111 -33.59 -1.99 -21.01
CA GLY A 111 -33.04 -3.24 -21.52
C GLY A 111 -33.02 -3.31 -23.04
N ARG A 112 -32.63 -4.46 -23.57
CA ARG A 112 -32.73 -4.81 -24.99
C ARG A 112 -33.40 -6.17 -25.13
N ARG A 113 -34.21 -6.37 -26.17
CA ARG A 113 -34.90 -7.63 -26.44
C ARG A 113 -34.53 -8.14 -27.82
N GLU A 114 -34.33 -9.45 -27.94
CA GLU A 114 -34.23 -10.14 -29.22
C GLU A 114 -35.15 -11.37 -29.19
N GLY A 115 -36.43 -11.14 -29.53
CA GLY A 115 -37.45 -12.19 -29.63
C GLY A 115 -37.85 -12.78 -28.28
N GLY A 116 -37.25 -13.91 -27.91
CA GLY A 116 -37.45 -14.54 -26.60
C GLY A 116 -36.52 -13.99 -25.50
N GLU A 117 -35.34 -13.50 -25.88
CA GLU A 117 -34.27 -13.16 -24.94
C GLU A 117 -34.33 -11.68 -24.51
N VAL A 118 -33.97 -11.39 -23.25
CA VAL A 118 -33.93 -10.03 -22.69
C VAL A 118 -32.57 -9.77 -22.05
N TYR A 119 -31.86 -8.78 -22.60
CA TYR A 119 -30.53 -8.35 -22.18
C TYR A 119 -30.61 -7.12 -21.28
N LEU A 120 -30.02 -7.21 -20.08
CA LEU A 120 -29.96 -6.10 -19.11
C LEU A 120 -28.63 -5.33 -19.23
N PRO A 121 -28.62 -3.99 -19.07
CA PRO A 121 -27.42 -3.18 -19.24
C PRO A 121 -26.42 -3.44 -18.10
N PHE A 122 -25.16 -3.76 -18.42
CA PHE A 122 -24.18 -4.13 -17.39
C PHE A 122 -23.93 -3.04 -16.35
N GLY A 123 -24.04 -1.74 -16.70
CA GLY A 123 -23.93 -0.63 -15.76
C GLY A 123 -25.04 -0.54 -14.69
N TRP A 124 -26.11 -1.34 -14.83
CA TRP A 124 -27.05 -1.64 -13.74
C TRP A 124 -26.63 -2.91 -12.99
N VAL A 125 -26.29 -4.00 -13.71
CA VAL A 125 -25.87 -5.29 -13.14
C VAL A 125 -24.70 -5.13 -12.16
N GLU A 126 -23.67 -4.36 -12.54
CA GLU A 126 -22.50 -3.98 -11.75
C GLU A 126 -22.89 -3.43 -10.36
N LYS A 127 -23.87 -2.51 -10.34
CA LYS A 127 -24.27 -1.79 -9.12
C LYS A 127 -25.29 -2.57 -8.30
N TYR A 128 -26.19 -3.30 -8.95
CA TYR A 128 -27.27 -4.04 -8.29
C TYR A 128 -26.78 -5.35 -7.64
N PHE A 129 -25.77 -6.01 -8.23
CA PHE A 129 -25.19 -7.24 -7.70
C PHE A 129 -23.78 -7.08 -7.10
N GLU A 130 -23.22 -5.86 -7.08
CA GLU A 130 -21.85 -5.54 -6.62
C GLU A 130 -20.74 -6.37 -7.31
N VAL A 131 -20.92 -6.59 -8.62
CA VAL A 131 -20.05 -7.41 -9.50
C VAL A 131 -19.25 -6.55 -10.47
N TYR A 132 -18.18 -7.11 -11.03
CA TYR A 132 -17.14 -6.37 -11.75
C TYR A 132 -17.10 -6.76 -13.22
N GLY A 133 -16.85 -5.81 -14.12
CA GLY A 133 -16.73 -6.07 -15.54
C GLY A 133 -15.94 -5.02 -16.30
N ARG A 134 -15.36 -5.42 -17.43
CA ARG A 134 -14.64 -4.51 -18.36
C ARG A 134 -14.59 -5.09 -19.77
N LEU A 135 -14.50 -4.23 -20.77
CA LEU A 135 -14.01 -4.64 -22.09
C LEU A 135 -12.48 -4.75 -22.05
N VAL A 136 -11.94 -5.77 -22.71
CA VAL A 136 -10.51 -5.98 -22.93
C VAL A 136 -10.29 -6.24 -24.41
N GLN A 137 -9.39 -5.45 -25.00
CA GLN A 137 -8.99 -5.58 -26.40
C GLN A 137 -7.96 -6.70 -26.54
N TYR A 138 -8.17 -7.57 -27.52
CA TYR A 138 -7.26 -8.60 -27.98
C TYR A 138 -6.94 -8.37 -29.48
N ASP A 139 -5.94 -9.07 -29.99
CA ASP A 139 -5.59 -9.01 -31.41
C ASP A 139 -6.78 -9.48 -32.28
N GLY A 140 -7.44 -8.52 -32.93
CA GLY A 140 -8.57 -8.75 -33.84
C GLY A 140 -9.97 -8.78 -33.20
N TYR A 141 -10.12 -8.69 -31.87
CA TYR A 141 -11.44 -8.68 -31.21
C TYR A 141 -11.44 -8.04 -29.81
N ASP A 142 -12.58 -7.47 -29.41
CA ASP A 142 -12.83 -7.08 -28.02
C ASP A 142 -13.59 -8.20 -27.27
N ARG A 143 -13.31 -8.37 -25.98
CA ARG A 143 -14.04 -9.30 -25.11
C ARG A 143 -14.45 -8.64 -23.80
N PHE A 144 -15.70 -8.82 -23.40
CA PHE A 144 -16.15 -8.45 -22.06
C PHE A 144 -15.71 -9.51 -21.04
N GLU A 145 -14.93 -9.09 -20.03
CA GLU A 145 -14.48 -9.93 -18.93
C GLU A 145 -15.31 -9.64 -17.67
N PHE A 146 -16.14 -10.59 -17.27
CA PHE A 146 -16.91 -10.55 -16.02
C PHE A 146 -16.12 -11.13 -14.84
N SER A 147 -16.37 -10.63 -13.63
CA SER A 147 -15.93 -11.25 -12.38
C SER A 147 -16.88 -10.95 -11.23
N HIS A 148 -17.22 -11.99 -10.46
CA HIS A 148 -18.04 -11.85 -9.25
C HIS A 148 -17.28 -11.18 -8.08
N SER A 149 -15.94 -11.19 -8.12
CA SER A 149 -15.08 -10.64 -7.06
C SER A 149 -13.80 -10.00 -7.61
N TYR A 150 -13.27 -9.01 -6.89
CA TYR A 150 -11.89 -8.56 -7.03
C TYR A 150 -10.96 -9.30 -6.07
N SER A 151 -9.65 -9.02 -6.13
CA SER A 151 -8.60 -9.80 -5.46
C SER A 151 -8.44 -11.23 -6.02
N LYS A 152 -7.43 -11.96 -5.53
CA LYS A 152 -7.10 -13.36 -5.83
C LYS A 152 -6.54 -14.06 -4.59
N VAL A 153 -6.73 -15.38 -4.53
CA VAL A 153 -6.15 -16.23 -3.47
C VAL A 153 -4.70 -16.55 -3.82
N TYR A 154 -3.84 -16.61 -2.80
CA TYR A 154 -2.42 -16.90 -2.97
C TYR A 154 -2.16 -18.38 -3.31
N ALA A 155 -1.31 -18.59 -4.32
CA ALA A 155 -0.81 -19.89 -4.73
C ALA A 155 0.37 -20.31 -3.85
N GLN A 156 0.05 -20.77 -2.64
CA GLN A 156 1.02 -21.35 -1.70
C GLN A 156 1.75 -22.54 -2.34
N ARG A 157 3.08 -22.52 -2.28
CA ARG A 157 3.97 -23.48 -2.95
C ARG A 157 4.37 -24.66 -2.05
N GLU A 158 4.44 -24.43 -0.74
CA GLU A 158 4.93 -25.37 0.27
C GLU A 158 4.17 -25.20 1.60
N PRO A 159 4.22 -26.17 2.53
CA PRO A 159 3.70 -26.00 3.89
C PRO A 159 4.36 -24.82 4.59
N TYR A 160 3.64 -24.13 5.49
CA TYR A 160 4.17 -22.96 6.16
C TYR A 160 5.20 -23.30 7.26
N HIS A 161 6.28 -22.52 7.33
CA HIS A 161 7.33 -22.64 8.35
C HIS A 161 7.87 -21.24 8.77
N PRO A 162 8.42 -21.07 9.99
CA PRO A 162 8.68 -19.74 10.56
C PRO A 162 9.81 -18.94 9.90
N ASP A 163 10.77 -19.58 9.24
CA ASP A 163 11.81 -18.95 8.41
C ASP A 163 11.37 -18.76 6.94
N GLY A 164 10.23 -19.32 6.53
CA GLY A 164 9.68 -19.18 5.18
C GLY A 164 8.96 -17.86 4.92
N VAL A 165 8.44 -17.72 3.69
CA VAL A 165 7.64 -16.56 3.26
C VAL A 165 6.41 -16.36 4.16
N PHE A 166 6.13 -15.11 4.54
CA PHE A 166 5.01 -14.84 5.44
C PHE A 166 3.69 -14.79 4.68
N MET A 167 2.99 -15.93 4.66
CA MET A 167 1.70 -16.11 3.96
C MET A 167 1.81 -15.70 2.48
N SER A 168 1.26 -14.54 2.10
CA SER A 168 1.27 -14.01 0.73
C SER A 168 2.03 -12.68 0.59
N PHE A 169 2.88 -12.32 1.56
CA PHE A 169 3.44 -10.97 1.66
C PHE A 169 4.55 -10.67 0.63
N GLU A 170 5.03 -11.66 -0.12
CA GLU A 170 5.85 -11.44 -1.33
C GLU A 170 5.16 -10.47 -2.30
N GLY A 171 3.84 -10.60 -2.48
CA GLY A 171 3.04 -9.69 -3.31
C GLY A 171 2.60 -8.40 -2.62
N TYR A 172 3.04 -8.13 -1.38
CA TYR A 172 2.61 -6.96 -0.61
C TYR A 172 3.58 -5.78 -0.79
N ASN A 173 3.09 -4.74 -1.44
CA ASN A 173 3.69 -3.41 -1.42
C ASN A 173 3.00 -2.61 -0.29
N VAL A 174 3.75 -2.23 0.75
CA VAL A 174 3.22 -1.62 1.98
C VAL A 174 3.43 -0.12 1.95
N GLU A 175 4.66 0.28 1.66
CA GLU A 175 5.16 1.61 1.35
C GLU A 175 4.30 2.37 0.32
N VAL A 176 3.84 1.72 -0.74
CA VAL A 176 2.99 2.38 -1.77
C VAL A 176 1.59 2.78 -1.27
N ARG A 177 1.11 2.21 -0.16
CA ARG A 177 -0.25 2.45 0.36
C ARG A 177 -0.43 3.93 0.72
N ASP A 178 -1.61 4.45 0.41
CA ASP A 178 -2.06 5.83 0.67
C ASP A 178 -1.85 6.29 2.12
N ARG A 179 -2.09 5.39 3.07
CA ARG A 179 -1.96 5.59 4.52
C ARG A 179 -0.55 5.43 5.07
N VAL A 180 0.46 5.13 4.25
CA VAL A 180 1.88 5.39 4.60
C VAL A 180 2.15 6.85 4.24
N LYS A 181 2.40 7.71 5.24
CA LYS A 181 2.74 9.12 5.01
C LYS A 181 4.10 9.24 4.32
N CYS A 182 5.08 8.51 4.83
CA CYS A 182 6.43 8.33 4.27
C CYS A 182 7.16 7.18 4.99
N ILE A 183 8.37 6.83 4.53
CA ILE A 183 9.33 6.04 5.31
C ILE A 183 10.17 7.03 6.15
N SER A 184 10.22 6.86 7.46
CA SER A 184 10.97 7.76 8.37
C SER A 184 12.46 7.84 7.98
N GLY A 185 13.02 9.04 7.94
CA GLY A 185 14.47 9.23 7.72
C GLY A 185 15.32 8.83 8.94
N VAL A 186 14.77 8.97 10.14
CA VAL A 186 15.42 8.55 11.40
C VAL A 186 15.34 7.03 11.54
N GLU A 187 14.13 6.47 11.45
CA GLU A 187 13.82 5.09 11.88
C GLU A 187 13.85 4.06 10.74
N GLY A 188 13.87 4.47 9.47
CA GLY A 188 13.86 3.53 8.33
C GLY A 188 12.53 2.79 8.07
N VAL A 189 11.49 3.03 8.88
CA VAL A 189 10.20 2.33 8.83
C VAL A 189 9.03 3.24 8.43
N PRO A 190 7.89 2.70 7.92
CA PRO A 190 6.73 3.51 7.55
C PRO A 190 6.05 4.21 8.72
N LEU A 191 5.68 5.48 8.52
CA LEU A 191 4.77 6.22 9.40
C LEU A 191 3.33 6.15 8.88
N SER A 192 2.38 5.82 9.74
CA SER A 192 0.96 5.68 9.42
C SER A 192 0.18 6.99 9.55
N THR A 193 -0.83 7.17 8.71
CA THR A 193 -1.88 8.20 8.88
C THR A 193 -3.30 7.61 8.92
N GLN A 194 -3.43 6.29 9.07
CA GLN A 194 -4.68 5.54 8.88
C GLN A 194 -5.86 6.09 9.71
N TRP A 195 -5.64 6.46 10.97
CA TRP A 195 -6.68 7.04 11.83
C TRP A 195 -6.47 8.52 12.18
N GLY A 196 -5.29 9.08 11.98
CA GLY A 196 -4.96 10.48 12.28
C GLY A 196 -3.95 11.10 11.30
N PRO A 197 -4.17 12.33 10.81
CA PRO A 197 -3.32 12.96 9.78
C PRO A 197 -1.93 13.40 10.28
N GLN A 198 -1.74 13.51 11.60
CA GLN A 198 -0.51 13.93 12.25
C GLN A 198 0.68 13.01 11.93
N GLY A 199 0.40 11.72 11.68
CA GLY A 199 1.41 10.69 11.53
C GLY A 199 1.74 10.00 12.87
N TYR A 200 1.78 8.68 12.88
CA TYR A 200 2.16 7.87 14.04
C TYR A 200 2.81 6.55 13.59
N PHE A 201 3.74 6.03 14.38
CA PHE A 201 4.26 4.67 14.12
C PHE A 201 3.19 3.65 14.51
N TYR A 202 3.05 2.61 13.69
CA TYR A 202 1.99 1.60 13.85
C TYR A 202 2.57 0.22 13.61
N ALA A 203 2.75 -0.55 14.69
CA ALA A 203 3.52 -1.80 14.67
C ALA A 203 3.02 -2.80 13.62
N ILE A 204 1.71 -2.90 13.38
CA ILE A 204 1.11 -3.73 12.30
C ILE A 204 1.64 -3.34 10.92
N GLN A 205 1.79 -2.05 10.64
CA GLN A 205 2.26 -1.57 9.34
C GLN A 205 3.79 -1.69 9.19
N ILE A 206 4.52 -1.62 10.30
CA ILE A 206 5.97 -1.76 10.35
C ILE A 206 6.36 -3.25 10.22
N ALA A 207 5.68 -4.14 10.96
CA ALA A 207 5.80 -5.58 10.82
C ALA A 207 5.41 -6.05 9.41
N GLN A 208 4.32 -5.53 8.82
CA GLN A 208 3.97 -5.84 7.42
C GLN A 208 5.04 -5.41 6.43
N TYR A 209 5.67 -4.24 6.63
CA TYR A 209 6.79 -3.78 5.81
C TYR A 209 8.00 -4.71 5.94
N GLY A 210 8.38 -5.08 7.17
CA GLY A 210 9.45 -6.06 7.41
C GLY A 210 9.15 -7.41 6.76
N LEU A 211 8.00 -8.01 7.07
CA LEU A 211 7.60 -9.34 6.57
C LEU A 211 7.39 -9.39 5.05
N SER A 212 6.96 -8.30 4.41
CA SER A 212 6.87 -8.26 2.94
C SER A 212 8.25 -8.17 2.29
N HIS A 213 9.15 -7.32 2.81
CA HIS A 213 10.53 -7.30 2.34
C HIS A 213 11.25 -8.64 2.59
N TYR A 214 11.08 -9.25 3.77
CA TYR A 214 11.59 -10.60 4.05
C TYR A 214 11.11 -11.64 3.01
N SER A 215 9.79 -11.67 2.75
CA SER A 215 9.21 -12.62 1.79
C SER A 215 9.70 -12.39 0.36
N LYS A 216 9.86 -11.12 -0.04
CA LYS A 216 10.46 -10.73 -1.33
C LYS A 216 11.92 -11.15 -1.44
N ASN A 217 12.70 -11.04 -0.36
CA ASN A 217 14.10 -11.48 -0.34
C ASN A 217 14.28 -12.99 -0.62
N LEU A 218 13.24 -13.80 -0.39
CA LEU A 218 13.23 -15.24 -0.67
C LEU A 218 12.68 -15.59 -2.08
N THR A 219 12.14 -14.63 -2.83
CA THR A 219 11.35 -14.89 -4.05
C THR A 219 11.68 -14.01 -5.25
N GLU A 220 12.14 -12.78 -5.03
CA GLU A 220 12.73 -11.93 -6.05
C GLU A 220 14.16 -12.40 -6.40
N ARG A 221 14.68 -11.95 -7.55
CA ARG A 221 16.07 -12.25 -7.93
C ARG A 221 17.04 -11.40 -7.11
N PRO A 222 18.28 -11.87 -6.85
CA PRO A 222 19.31 -11.04 -6.24
C PRO A 222 19.46 -9.70 -6.99
N PRO A 223 19.52 -8.55 -6.28
CA PRO A 223 19.52 -7.24 -6.91
C PRO A 223 20.82 -6.99 -7.69
N HIS A 224 20.74 -6.18 -8.75
CA HIS A 224 21.93 -5.50 -9.25
C HIS A 224 22.41 -4.52 -8.17
N VAL A 225 23.72 -4.40 -7.99
CA VAL A 225 24.36 -3.48 -7.04
C VAL A 225 25.52 -2.80 -7.73
N GLU A 226 25.39 -1.50 -7.95
CA GLU A 226 26.42 -0.64 -8.53
C GLU A 226 27.12 0.13 -7.41
N VAL A 227 28.45 0.08 -7.36
CA VAL A 227 29.28 0.69 -6.32
C VAL A 227 30.02 1.88 -6.92
N TYR A 228 29.87 3.06 -6.32
CA TYR A 228 30.42 4.32 -6.85
C TYR A 228 31.65 4.81 -6.08
N ASP A 229 31.73 4.54 -4.78
CA ASP A 229 32.89 4.88 -3.97
C ASP A 229 32.98 4.05 -2.68
N THR A 230 34.14 3.44 -2.47
CA THR A 230 34.57 2.76 -1.23
C THR A 230 35.82 3.41 -0.61
N ALA A 231 36.25 4.57 -1.13
CA ALA A 231 37.53 5.25 -0.89
C ALA A 231 38.82 4.45 -1.21
N GLU A 232 38.77 3.12 -1.27
CA GLU A 232 39.87 2.19 -1.57
C GLU A 232 40.23 2.09 -3.07
N GLU A 233 39.93 3.14 -3.85
CA GLU A 233 40.34 3.28 -5.28
C GLU A 233 41.85 3.01 -5.46
N PRO A 234 42.26 2.11 -6.38
CA PRO A 234 43.66 1.84 -6.65
C PRO A 234 44.35 3.07 -7.24
N ASP A 235 45.62 3.27 -6.86
CA ASP A 235 46.32 4.53 -7.17
C ASP A 235 46.49 4.76 -8.68
N GLY A 236 46.25 6.01 -9.08
CA GLY A 236 46.39 6.49 -10.47
C GLY A 236 45.09 6.96 -11.12
N ARG A 237 43.91 6.62 -10.58
CA ARG A 237 42.63 7.17 -11.09
C ARG A 237 42.34 8.57 -10.52
N PRO A 238 41.90 9.54 -11.35
CA PRO A 238 41.41 10.82 -10.85
C PRO A 238 40.10 10.62 -10.07
N SER A 239 39.91 11.39 -8.99
CA SER A 239 38.69 11.27 -8.20
C SER A 239 37.45 11.69 -9.01
N ALA A 240 36.41 10.84 -9.02
CA ALA A 240 35.12 11.14 -9.65
C ALA A 240 34.36 12.30 -8.97
N TRP A 241 34.77 12.72 -7.78
CA TRP A 241 34.12 13.79 -7.01
C TRP A 241 34.50 15.19 -7.52
N THR A 242 33.50 16.02 -7.73
CA THR A 242 33.69 17.47 -7.94
C THR A 242 33.74 18.18 -6.57
N VAL A 243 34.82 18.92 -6.33
CA VAL A 243 35.08 19.63 -5.07
C VAL A 243 35.21 21.14 -5.35
N PRO A 244 34.18 21.95 -5.06
CA PRO A 244 34.23 23.40 -5.29
C PRO A 244 35.27 24.12 -4.41
N LYS A 245 35.66 25.33 -4.83
CA LYS A 245 36.63 26.16 -4.11
C LYS A 245 36.15 26.46 -2.68
N GLY A 246 36.98 26.10 -1.69
CA GLY A 246 36.67 26.25 -0.26
C GLY A 246 36.04 25.01 0.38
N CYS A 247 35.67 24.00 -0.41
CA CYS A 247 35.34 22.66 0.09
C CYS A 247 36.61 21.78 0.11
N SER A 248 36.58 20.68 0.88
CA SER A 248 37.65 19.68 0.89
C SER A 248 37.10 18.26 0.98
N LEU A 249 37.64 17.35 0.17
CA LEU A 249 37.40 15.91 0.24
C LEU A 249 38.74 15.17 0.33
N THR A 250 38.93 14.34 1.36
CA THR A 250 40.19 13.61 1.58
C THR A 250 39.92 12.13 1.88
N ARG A 251 40.87 11.26 1.50
CA ARG A 251 40.90 9.86 1.98
C ARG A 251 41.54 9.82 3.36
N VAL A 252 40.90 9.18 4.34
CA VAL A 252 41.43 9.00 5.69
C VAL A 252 41.08 7.60 6.22
N TYR A 253 41.94 7.04 7.08
CA TYR A 253 41.70 5.73 7.68
C TYR A 253 40.90 5.86 8.98
N ASP A 254 39.66 5.36 9.04
CA ASP A 254 38.87 5.35 10.27
C ASP A 254 39.13 4.07 11.08
N LYS A 255 39.93 4.21 12.14
CA LYS A 255 40.30 3.13 13.07
C LYS A 255 39.09 2.43 13.72
N SER A 256 37.91 3.04 13.78
CA SER A 256 36.69 2.42 14.32
C SER A 256 35.96 1.51 13.31
N ARG A 257 36.30 1.60 12.02
CA ARG A 257 35.80 0.69 10.96
C ARG A 257 36.91 -0.15 10.31
N ALA A 258 38.17 0.13 10.61
CA ALA A 258 39.37 -0.51 10.05
C ALA A 258 39.53 -0.40 8.51
N THR A 259 38.84 0.55 7.86
CA THR A 259 38.88 0.82 6.41
C THR A 259 39.16 2.30 6.12
N THR A 260 39.44 2.63 4.86
CA THR A 260 39.57 4.00 4.37
C THR A 260 38.18 4.58 4.08
N VAL A 261 37.97 5.85 4.43
CA VAL A 261 36.70 6.56 4.20
C VAL A 261 36.96 7.92 3.55
N ARG A 262 35.92 8.53 2.95
CA ARG A 262 35.99 9.94 2.50
C ARG A 262 35.62 10.86 3.66
N GLN A 263 36.56 11.69 4.11
CA GLN A 263 36.25 12.84 4.96
C GLN A 263 35.87 14.03 4.09
N PHE A 264 34.75 14.68 4.40
CA PHE A 264 34.24 15.84 3.68
C PHE A 264 34.05 17.05 4.60
N SER A 265 34.29 18.24 4.05
CA SER A 265 34.01 19.53 4.70
C SER A 265 33.59 20.57 3.66
N THR A 266 32.44 21.22 3.88
CA THR A 266 31.94 22.30 3.03
C THR A 266 31.57 23.53 3.88
N PRO A 267 31.73 24.76 3.37
CA PRO A 267 31.08 25.94 3.92
C PRO A 267 29.55 25.84 3.84
N GLU A 268 28.84 26.55 4.72
CA GLU A 268 27.37 26.48 4.80
C GLU A 268 26.69 27.00 3.52
N ASN A 269 27.23 28.07 2.92
CA ASN A 269 26.71 28.71 1.70
C ASN A 269 27.35 28.17 0.41
N SER A 270 27.81 26.91 0.40
CA SER A 270 28.45 26.29 -0.77
C SER A 270 27.50 25.33 -1.52
N GLU A 271 27.78 25.13 -2.81
CA GLU A 271 27.08 24.18 -3.67
C GLU A 271 27.21 22.71 -3.22
N GLY A 272 28.14 22.43 -2.31
CA GLY A 272 28.44 21.10 -1.79
C GLY A 272 29.53 20.36 -2.58
N ILE A 273 29.91 19.17 -2.10
CA ILE A 273 30.83 18.26 -2.81
C ILE A 273 30.00 17.19 -3.50
N SER A 274 30.15 16.98 -4.81
CA SER A 274 29.24 16.14 -5.59
C SER A 274 29.89 14.96 -6.29
N LEU A 275 29.22 13.80 -6.25
CA LEU A 275 29.57 12.56 -6.94
C LEU A 275 28.56 12.31 -8.08
N PRO A 276 28.98 12.29 -9.35
CA PRO A 276 28.16 11.83 -10.46
C PRO A 276 27.81 10.33 -10.28
N LEU A 277 26.55 9.97 -10.54
CA LEU A 277 26.05 8.60 -10.38
C LEU A 277 25.49 8.05 -11.70
N GLY A 278 24.65 8.83 -12.39
CA GLY A 278 24.14 8.53 -13.73
C GLY A 278 23.19 7.33 -13.87
N ASN A 279 22.91 6.56 -12.82
CA ASN A 279 22.11 5.32 -12.89
C ASN A 279 20.68 5.57 -13.38
N SER A 280 20.23 4.83 -14.39
CA SER A 280 18.89 4.94 -14.99
C SER A 280 18.06 3.65 -14.93
N LYS A 281 18.39 2.73 -14.02
CA LYS A 281 17.75 1.41 -13.85
C LYS A 281 17.28 1.17 -12.42
N ASP A 282 18.17 1.48 -11.48
CA ASP A 282 18.08 1.13 -10.07
C ASP A 282 17.90 2.39 -9.23
N PHE A 283 17.13 2.28 -8.13
CA PHE A 283 16.66 3.46 -7.38
C PHE A 283 16.71 3.31 -5.86
N ILE A 284 17.31 2.23 -5.33
CA ILE A 284 17.60 2.13 -3.89
C ILE A 284 19.03 2.61 -3.65
N ILE A 285 19.20 3.85 -3.18
CA ILE A 285 20.53 4.36 -2.82
C ILE A 285 20.90 3.95 -1.39
N SER A 286 22.15 3.58 -1.17
CA SER A 286 22.70 3.32 0.16
C SER A 286 24.09 3.93 0.32
N PHE A 287 24.40 4.41 1.53
CA PHE A 287 25.73 4.91 1.90
C PHE A 287 25.93 4.82 3.41
N ASP A 288 27.17 4.59 3.83
CA ASP A 288 27.57 4.64 5.24
C ASP A 288 27.95 6.07 5.59
N LEU A 289 27.44 6.57 6.72
CA LEU A 289 27.46 7.99 7.04
C LEU A 289 27.78 8.25 8.52
N LYS A 290 28.59 9.28 8.76
CA LYS A 290 28.87 9.84 10.09
C LYS A 290 29.10 11.34 10.00
N PHE A 291 28.19 12.14 10.55
CA PHE A 291 28.32 13.61 10.60
C PHE A 291 29.13 14.06 11.82
N VAL A 292 29.84 15.19 11.67
CA VAL A 292 30.60 15.89 12.73
C VAL A 292 30.00 17.27 13.02
N SER A 293 29.36 17.89 12.03
CA SER A 293 28.47 19.04 12.23
C SER A 293 27.12 18.77 11.57
N ASN A 294 26.15 19.68 11.75
CA ASN A 294 24.98 19.69 10.90
C ASN A 294 25.35 19.73 9.41
N GLY A 295 24.49 19.17 8.56
CA GLY A 295 24.73 19.02 7.13
C GLY A 295 23.59 18.32 6.40
N SER A 296 23.84 17.94 5.14
CA SER A 296 22.92 17.11 4.34
C SER A 296 23.66 16.18 3.37
N VAL A 297 22.98 15.08 3.02
CA VAL A 297 23.26 14.31 1.81
C VAL A 297 22.06 14.50 0.88
N SER A 298 22.26 15.13 -0.27
CA SER A 298 21.20 15.42 -1.25
C SER A 298 21.36 14.54 -2.49
N VAL A 299 20.26 14.06 -3.05
CA VAL A 299 20.25 13.21 -4.26
C VAL A 299 19.42 13.89 -5.35
N VAL A 300 20.02 14.08 -6.53
CA VAL A 300 19.40 14.75 -7.68
C VAL A 300 18.76 13.71 -8.61
N LEU A 301 17.47 13.88 -8.92
CA LEU A 301 16.64 12.92 -9.64
C LEU A 301 15.99 13.55 -10.87
N GLU A 302 16.32 13.06 -12.06
CA GLU A 302 15.48 13.25 -13.24
C GLU A 302 14.23 12.36 -13.13
N THR A 303 13.11 12.84 -13.66
CA THR A 303 11.80 12.17 -13.51
C THR A 303 11.04 12.09 -14.84
N THR A 304 9.84 11.51 -14.83
CA THR A 304 8.93 11.50 -15.99
C THR A 304 8.30 12.85 -16.32
N GLU A 305 8.50 13.89 -15.51
CA GLU A 305 8.10 15.26 -15.83
C GLU A 305 9.10 15.96 -16.76
N LYS A 306 8.63 16.81 -17.67
CA LYS A 306 9.47 17.59 -18.62
C LYS A 306 10.20 18.80 -17.98
N ASN A 307 10.35 18.79 -16.66
CA ASN A 307 10.80 19.91 -15.84
C ASN A 307 12.19 19.64 -15.25
N PRO A 308 12.84 20.61 -14.57
CA PRO A 308 14.13 20.38 -13.91
C PRO A 308 14.09 19.21 -12.91
N PRO A 309 15.24 18.59 -12.61
CA PRO A 309 15.35 17.51 -11.62
C PRO A 309 14.71 17.86 -10.26
N PHE A 310 14.19 16.85 -9.58
CA PHE A 310 13.86 16.93 -8.15
C PHE A 310 15.13 16.72 -7.32
N VAL A 311 15.17 17.28 -6.12
CA VAL A 311 16.25 17.05 -5.14
C VAL A 311 15.65 16.47 -3.88
N ILE A 312 16.11 15.28 -3.47
CA ILE A 312 15.74 14.69 -2.17
C ILE A 312 16.89 14.93 -1.20
N ARG A 313 16.64 15.68 -0.13
CA ARG A 313 17.63 16.13 0.86
C ARG A 313 17.49 15.37 2.16
N TYR A 314 18.49 14.57 2.51
CA TYR A 314 18.60 13.87 3.78
C TYR A 314 19.40 14.74 4.76
N VAL A 315 18.71 15.48 5.63
CA VAL A 315 19.27 16.52 6.51
C VAL A 315 19.45 16.02 7.93
N THR A 316 20.42 16.57 8.67
CA THR A 316 20.71 16.22 10.08
C THR A 316 19.69 16.81 11.07
N SER A 317 18.40 16.51 10.89
CA SER A 317 17.31 16.96 11.75
C SER A 317 16.29 15.85 12.03
N THR A 318 15.35 16.12 12.93
CA THR A 318 14.19 15.24 13.23
C THR A 318 12.92 15.60 12.42
N GLN A 319 13.03 16.48 11.43
CA GLN A 319 11.90 16.83 10.55
C GLN A 319 11.45 15.60 9.75
N LEU A 320 10.22 15.13 9.95
CA LEU A 320 9.73 13.90 9.30
C LEU A 320 9.87 13.93 7.76
N ILE A 321 9.19 14.90 7.13
CA ILE A 321 9.18 15.13 5.69
C ILE A 321 8.71 16.58 5.42
N ALA A 322 9.27 17.22 4.40
CA ALA A 322 8.76 18.46 3.82
C ALA A 322 8.89 18.43 2.29
N PHE A 323 8.07 19.23 1.61
CA PHE A 323 8.11 19.40 0.15
C PHE A 323 7.86 20.87 -0.21
N ARG A 324 8.72 21.43 -1.06
CA ARG A 324 8.59 22.77 -1.64
C ARG A 324 9.11 22.73 -3.07
N ASP A 325 8.29 23.12 -4.04
CA ASP A 325 8.60 23.21 -5.47
C ASP A 325 9.19 21.92 -6.08
N ARG A 326 10.51 21.70 -5.98
CA ARG A 326 11.22 20.48 -6.42
C ARG A 326 12.15 19.89 -5.36
N ASP A 327 12.20 20.49 -4.18
CA ASP A 327 12.98 20.04 -3.03
C ASP A 327 12.08 19.25 -2.07
N ILE A 328 12.41 17.97 -1.89
CA ILE A 328 11.83 17.08 -0.90
C ILE A 328 12.87 16.93 0.22
N THR A 329 12.50 17.20 1.47
CA THR A 329 13.42 17.13 2.61
C THR A 329 12.99 16.06 3.60
N TYR A 330 13.95 15.27 4.07
CA TYR A 330 13.80 14.21 5.05
C TYR A 330 14.84 14.38 6.16
N GLY A 331 14.41 14.50 7.40
CA GLY A 331 15.28 14.46 8.57
C GLY A 331 15.75 13.04 8.85
N VAL A 332 17.07 12.82 8.82
CA VAL A 332 17.70 11.52 9.13
C VAL A 332 18.27 11.44 10.55
N GLY A 333 18.01 12.44 11.39
CA GLY A 333 18.57 12.57 12.74
C GLY A 333 20.04 13.02 12.72
N PRO A 334 20.71 13.11 13.89
CA PRO A 334 22.04 13.70 13.99
C PRO A 334 23.15 12.91 13.27
N ARG A 335 23.01 11.58 13.14
CA ARG A 335 23.99 10.66 12.50
C ARG A 335 25.45 10.87 12.96
N GLY A 336 25.65 11.22 14.24
CA GLY A 336 26.98 11.45 14.83
C GLY A 336 27.81 10.18 15.07
N ALA A 337 27.19 9.00 14.99
CA ALA A 337 27.83 7.70 14.94
C ALA A 337 27.64 7.09 13.55
N TRP A 338 28.55 6.21 13.14
CA TRP A 338 28.46 5.48 11.87
C TRP A 338 27.16 4.70 11.76
N SER A 339 26.43 4.91 10.68
CA SER A 339 25.25 4.10 10.32
C SER A 339 25.07 4.03 8.81
N ARG A 340 24.57 2.91 8.30
CA ARG A 340 24.17 2.79 6.89
C ARG A 340 22.80 3.43 6.70
N VAL A 341 22.69 4.34 5.74
CA VAL A 341 21.45 4.97 5.32
C VAL A 341 21.05 4.35 3.98
N THR A 342 19.90 3.70 3.93
CA THR A 342 19.35 3.06 2.73
C THR A 342 17.97 3.64 2.44
N ARG A 343 17.76 4.17 1.22
CA ARG A 343 16.54 4.90 0.83
C ARG A 343 16.03 4.44 -0.54
N ASP A 344 14.73 4.17 -0.61
CA ASP A 344 14.01 4.01 -1.88
C ASP A 344 13.66 5.39 -2.45
N LEU A 345 14.35 5.78 -3.52
CA LEU A 345 14.16 7.07 -4.19
C LEU A 345 12.83 7.15 -4.94
N LEU A 346 12.23 6.02 -5.36
CA LEU A 346 10.90 6.00 -5.96
C LEU A 346 9.83 6.26 -4.90
N THR A 347 9.90 5.62 -3.74
CA THR A 347 9.00 5.89 -2.61
C THR A 347 9.20 7.31 -2.10
N ASP A 348 10.43 7.76 -1.83
CA ASP A 348 10.67 9.08 -1.26
C ASP A 348 10.25 10.22 -2.21
N LEU A 349 10.47 10.08 -3.51
CA LEU A 349 9.94 11.01 -4.51
C LEU A 349 8.40 11.07 -4.47
N ARG A 350 7.74 9.91 -4.47
CA ARG A 350 6.27 9.83 -4.50
C ARG A 350 5.61 10.32 -3.21
N LYS A 351 6.23 10.09 -2.05
CA LYS A 351 5.72 10.55 -0.75
C LYS A 351 5.97 12.04 -0.53
N GLY A 352 7.06 12.60 -1.06
CA GLY A 352 7.28 14.04 -1.11
C GLY A 352 6.29 14.76 -2.02
N VAL A 353 6.20 14.38 -3.30
CA VAL A 353 5.25 14.99 -4.26
C VAL A 353 3.79 14.78 -3.83
N GLY A 354 3.47 13.61 -3.27
CA GLY A 354 2.14 13.29 -2.77
C GLY A 354 1.81 13.88 -1.39
N LEU A 355 2.74 14.59 -0.73
CA LEU A 355 2.60 15.02 0.67
C LEU A 355 1.28 15.74 0.94
N SER A 356 0.64 15.40 2.05
CA SER A 356 -0.70 15.88 2.42
C SER A 356 -0.88 16.03 3.92
N ASN A 357 -1.77 16.96 4.29
CA ASN A 357 -2.27 17.16 5.65
C ASN A 357 -3.54 16.33 5.95
N THR A 358 -3.99 15.50 5.00
CA THR A 358 -5.08 14.53 5.18
C THR A 358 -4.57 13.16 5.64
N LYS A 359 -5.48 12.21 5.89
CA LYS A 359 -5.14 10.82 6.27
C LYS A 359 -4.54 9.97 5.13
N ALA A 360 -4.54 10.48 3.90
CA ALA A 360 -4.06 9.81 2.69
C ALA A 360 -3.07 10.70 1.92
N VAL A 361 -1.98 10.09 1.44
CA VAL A 361 -1.05 10.68 0.47
C VAL A 361 -1.75 10.87 -0.88
N ARG A 362 -1.51 12.00 -1.55
CA ARG A 362 -2.10 12.30 -2.87
C ARG A 362 -1.51 11.36 -3.93
N PRO A 363 -2.35 10.73 -4.78
CA PRO A 363 -1.87 9.82 -5.82
C PRO A 363 -1.07 10.59 -6.88
N THR A 364 0.05 10.01 -7.33
CA THR A 364 0.90 10.58 -8.38
C THR A 364 1.41 9.48 -9.32
N LYS A 365 1.52 9.81 -10.61
CA LYS A 365 2.09 8.94 -11.65
C LYS A 365 3.59 9.17 -11.86
N ILE A 366 4.22 10.06 -11.08
CA ILE A 366 5.66 10.35 -11.21
C ILE A 366 6.51 9.08 -10.98
N LEU A 367 7.60 9.00 -11.72
CA LEU A 367 8.65 7.99 -11.61
C LEU A 367 10.01 8.70 -11.72
N PRO A 368 11.05 8.27 -11.00
CA PRO A 368 12.41 8.64 -11.32
C PRO A 368 12.81 8.01 -12.67
N ARG A 369 13.72 8.66 -13.38
CA ARG A 369 14.31 8.19 -14.64
C ARG A 369 15.82 8.04 -14.57
N ARG A 370 16.49 8.89 -13.80
CA ARG A 370 17.93 8.84 -13.58
C ARG A 370 18.32 9.44 -12.24
N VAL A 371 19.13 8.72 -11.48
CA VAL A 371 19.86 9.24 -10.31
C VAL A 371 21.08 9.97 -10.86
N VAL A 372 21.04 11.30 -10.88
CA VAL A 372 22.05 12.12 -11.58
C VAL A 372 23.34 12.18 -10.78
N MET A 373 23.25 12.62 -9.53
CA MET A 373 24.38 12.82 -8.63
C MET A 373 23.94 12.81 -7.16
N LEU A 374 24.89 12.54 -6.27
CA LEU A 374 24.78 12.77 -4.83
C LEU A 374 25.63 14.01 -4.46
N VAL A 375 25.17 14.81 -3.51
CA VAL A 375 25.79 16.06 -3.07
C VAL A 375 25.88 16.10 -1.55
N LEU A 376 27.07 16.37 -1.02
CA LEU A 376 27.38 16.49 0.41
C LEU A 376 27.43 17.95 0.84
N GLN A 377 26.85 18.27 1.99
CA GLN A 377 27.00 19.56 2.66
C GLN A 377 27.26 19.36 4.16
N GLY A 378 28.05 20.25 4.77
CA GLY A 378 28.46 20.18 6.17
C GLY A 378 29.82 19.51 6.36
N ARG A 379 30.05 18.88 7.52
CA ARG A 379 31.30 18.19 7.86
C ARG A 379 31.04 16.79 8.37
N GLY A 380 31.74 15.80 7.84
CA GLY A 380 31.54 14.41 8.20
C GLY A 380 32.41 13.43 7.42
N PHE A 381 31.97 12.17 7.43
CA PHE A 381 32.57 11.06 6.71
C PHE A 381 31.48 10.30 5.94
N ILE A 382 31.81 9.85 4.74
CA ILE A 382 30.97 8.97 3.92
C ILE A 382 31.79 7.83 3.35
N ASP A 383 31.15 6.68 3.16
CA ASP A 383 31.74 5.44 2.68
C ASP A 383 30.68 4.55 2.00
N ASN A 384 31.10 3.56 1.22
CA ASN A 384 30.29 2.50 0.63
C ASN A 384 29.01 3.01 -0.05
N VAL A 385 29.19 3.96 -0.98
CA VAL A 385 28.11 4.58 -1.78
C VAL A 385 27.69 3.62 -2.89
N THR A 386 26.45 3.14 -2.84
CA THR A 386 25.91 2.15 -3.78
C THR A 386 24.50 2.51 -4.24
N ILE A 387 24.11 2.07 -5.44
CA ILE A 387 22.71 2.00 -5.87
C ILE A 387 22.36 0.53 -6.15
N SER A 388 21.15 0.12 -5.79
CA SER A 388 20.69 -1.27 -5.91
C SER A 388 19.26 -1.36 -6.44
N SER A 389 18.92 -2.47 -7.11
CA SER A 389 17.55 -2.73 -7.59
C SER A 389 16.56 -2.83 -6.42
N THR A 390 16.96 -3.56 -5.37
CA THR A 390 16.22 -3.73 -4.12
C THR A 390 17.22 -3.81 -2.95
N ALA A 391 16.74 -3.60 -1.72
CA ALA A 391 17.54 -3.78 -0.49
C ALA A 391 16.67 -4.37 0.63
N HIS A 392 16.02 -5.50 0.36
CA HIS A 392 14.98 -6.06 1.23
C HIS A 392 15.47 -6.33 2.67
N THR A 393 16.65 -6.90 2.83
CA THR A 393 17.25 -7.20 4.14
C THR A 393 17.39 -5.95 5.03
N ALA A 394 17.72 -4.79 4.45
CA ALA A 394 17.83 -3.53 5.18
C ALA A 394 16.46 -3.02 5.65
N ALA A 395 15.43 -3.11 4.80
CA ALA A 395 14.05 -2.78 5.16
C ALA A 395 13.46 -3.73 6.23
N PHE A 396 13.83 -5.02 6.15
CA PHE A 396 13.48 -6.02 7.16
C PHE A 396 14.11 -5.70 8.52
N PHE A 397 15.43 -5.51 8.60
CA PHE A 397 16.07 -5.21 9.88
C PHE A 397 15.66 -3.85 10.45
N ALA A 398 15.43 -2.82 9.62
CA ALA A 398 14.86 -1.56 10.11
C ALA A 398 13.50 -1.77 10.85
N ALA A 399 12.64 -2.67 10.35
CA ALA A 399 11.41 -3.04 11.04
C ALA A 399 11.67 -3.84 12.34
N SER A 400 12.56 -4.83 12.30
CA SER A 400 12.95 -5.65 13.47
C SER A 400 13.58 -4.82 14.59
N ASP A 401 14.53 -3.93 14.25
CA ASP A 401 15.19 -3.00 15.15
C ASP A 401 14.21 -1.98 15.75
N TRP A 402 13.24 -1.52 14.95
CA TRP A 402 12.18 -0.64 15.47
C TRP A 402 11.29 -1.38 16.47
N LEU A 403 10.86 -2.61 16.15
CA LEU A 403 10.06 -3.43 17.05
C LEU A 403 10.80 -3.72 18.37
N LEU A 404 12.08 -4.11 18.29
CA LEU A 404 12.93 -4.37 19.46
C LEU A 404 13.06 -3.14 20.37
N ARG A 405 13.31 -1.95 19.79
CA ARG A 405 13.49 -0.70 20.55
C ARG A 405 12.19 -0.07 21.09
N ASN A 406 11.05 -0.34 20.47
CA ASN A 406 9.77 0.30 20.79
C ASN A 406 8.78 -0.64 21.50
N GLN A 407 9.24 -1.80 21.97
CA GLN A 407 8.44 -2.71 22.80
C GLN A 407 8.50 -2.28 24.27
N ASP A 408 7.34 -2.08 24.90
CA ASP A 408 7.23 -1.61 26.28
C ASP A 408 7.55 -2.68 27.36
N GLU A 409 7.40 -2.29 28.63
CA GLU A 409 7.61 -3.15 29.81
C GLU A 409 6.69 -4.39 29.84
N ARG A 410 5.49 -4.30 29.24
CA ARG A 410 4.46 -5.37 29.21
C ARG A 410 4.63 -6.28 28.00
N GLY A 411 5.61 -6.00 27.15
CA GLY A 411 5.84 -6.67 25.87
C GLY A 411 4.94 -6.15 24.74
N GLY A 412 4.19 -5.08 24.96
CA GLY A 412 3.29 -4.48 23.98
C GLY A 412 3.98 -3.53 23.01
N TRP A 413 3.27 -3.24 21.92
CA TRP A 413 3.53 -2.05 21.09
C TRP A 413 2.29 -1.14 21.15
N PRO A 414 2.29 -0.11 22.02
CA PRO A 414 1.10 0.68 22.33
C PRO A 414 0.69 1.56 21.14
N ILE A 415 -0.59 1.51 20.78
CA ILE A 415 -1.11 2.27 19.63
C ILE A 415 -1.53 3.66 20.11
N MET A 416 -0.66 4.64 19.86
CA MET A 416 -0.75 6.00 20.40
C MET A 416 -1.76 6.91 19.66
N VAL A 417 -2.92 6.37 19.24
CA VAL A 417 -4.04 7.13 18.66
C VAL A 417 -5.40 6.56 19.08
N THR A 418 -6.37 7.43 19.36
CA THR A 418 -7.74 7.03 19.69
C THR A 418 -8.41 6.30 18.51
N ARG A 419 -9.09 5.19 18.77
CA ARG A 419 -9.80 4.38 17.76
C ARG A 419 -11.23 4.06 18.20
N LYS A 420 -12.21 4.77 17.64
CA LYS A 420 -13.63 4.34 17.64
C LYS A 420 -13.82 3.30 16.53
N LEU A 421 -14.30 2.09 16.87
CA LEU A 421 -14.47 0.98 15.90
C LEU A 421 -15.76 1.10 15.07
N GLY A 422 -16.80 1.67 15.67
CA GLY A 422 -18.13 1.93 15.10
C GLY A 422 -19.05 2.50 16.18
N GLU A 423 -20.34 2.64 15.91
CA GLU A 423 -21.33 2.83 16.98
C GLU A 423 -21.50 1.54 17.80
N GLY A 424 -21.95 1.68 19.06
CA GLY A 424 -22.06 0.58 20.02
C GLY A 424 -20.75 0.16 20.71
N PHE A 425 -19.59 0.43 20.11
CA PHE A 425 -18.28 0.20 20.74
C PHE A 425 -17.76 1.45 21.46
N ARG A 426 -17.17 1.28 22.65
CA ARG A 426 -16.37 2.33 23.31
C ARG A 426 -15.17 2.72 22.42
N ALA A 427 -14.71 3.96 22.56
CA ALA A 427 -13.45 4.37 21.95
C ALA A 427 -12.27 3.71 22.68
N LEU A 428 -11.28 3.23 21.92
CA LEU A 428 -9.99 2.80 22.45
C LEU A 428 -9.09 4.03 22.57
N GLU A 429 -8.71 4.41 23.78
CA GLU A 429 -7.82 5.55 24.01
C GLU A 429 -6.33 5.19 23.85
N PRO A 430 -5.45 6.17 23.53
CA PRO A 430 -4.05 5.93 23.19
C PRO A 430 -3.32 5.05 24.21
N GLY A 431 -2.61 4.04 23.72
CA GLY A 431 -1.94 3.03 24.53
C GLY A 431 -2.41 1.60 24.22
N TRP A 432 -3.64 1.44 23.74
CA TRP A 432 -4.24 0.13 23.42
C TRP A 432 -3.34 -0.77 22.54
N TYR A 433 -3.29 -2.06 22.87
CA TYR A 433 -2.58 -3.08 22.10
C TYR A 433 -3.51 -3.75 21.08
N SER A 434 -2.92 -4.51 20.14
CA SER A 434 -3.67 -5.32 19.18
C SER A 434 -3.03 -6.71 19.06
N ALA A 435 -3.82 -7.78 19.13
CA ALA A 435 -3.32 -9.14 18.95
C ALA A 435 -2.67 -9.33 17.56
N MET A 436 -3.16 -8.61 16.56
CA MET A 436 -2.56 -8.55 15.22
C MET A 436 -1.20 -7.83 15.23
N ALA A 437 -1.02 -6.80 16.06
CA ALA A 437 0.27 -6.13 16.26
C ALA A 437 1.27 -7.07 16.92
N GLN A 438 0.88 -7.69 18.04
CA GLN A 438 1.72 -8.65 18.74
C GLN A 438 2.12 -9.82 17.82
N GLY A 439 1.15 -10.44 17.13
CA GLY A 439 1.41 -11.57 16.24
C GLY A 439 2.36 -11.25 15.08
N GLN A 440 2.08 -10.18 14.32
CA GLN A 440 2.94 -9.82 13.19
C GLN A 440 4.32 -9.34 13.65
N ALA A 441 4.42 -8.67 14.81
CA ALA A 441 5.71 -8.33 15.40
C ALA A 441 6.51 -9.57 15.83
N ILE A 442 5.87 -10.55 16.49
CA ILE A 442 6.48 -11.84 16.84
C ILE A 442 7.00 -12.54 15.59
N SER A 443 6.20 -12.68 14.53
CA SER A 443 6.63 -13.27 13.25
C SER A 443 7.81 -12.56 12.59
N THR A 444 7.96 -11.25 12.84
CA THR A 444 9.10 -10.44 12.35
C THR A 444 10.35 -10.72 13.18
N LEU A 445 10.23 -10.69 14.52
CA LEU A 445 11.31 -10.90 15.48
C LEU A 445 11.83 -12.35 15.45
N VAL A 446 10.96 -13.34 15.28
CA VAL A 446 11.33 -14.75 15.09
C VAL A 446 12.23 -14.91 13.86
N ARG A 447 11.86 -14.31 12.72
CA ARG A 447 12.69 -14.31 11.50
C ARG A 447 14.03 -13.59 11.70
N ALA A 448 14.05 -12.51 12.47
CA ALA A 448 15.27 -11.78 12.78
C ALA A 448 16.24 -12.62 13.64
N TYR A 449 15.71 -13.32 14.66
CA TYR A 449 16.46 -14.29 15.45
C TYR A 449 16.95 -15.48 14.60
N LEU A 450 16.13 -16.04 13.72
CA LEU A 450 16.51 -17.20 12.90
C LEU A 450 17.66 -16.87 11.92
N LEU A 451 17.70 -15.63 11.39
CA LEU A 451 18.79 -15.13 10.55
C LEU A 451 20.07 -14.76 11.33
N THR A 452 19.95 -14.11 12.49
CA THR A 452 21.10 -13.49 13.20
C THR A 452 21.63 -14.31 14.38
N ARG A 453 20.77 -15.13 14.98
CA ARG A 453 20.91 -15.77 16.29
C ARG A 453 21.13 -14.80 17.46
N ASP A 454 20.85 -13.51 17.28
CA ASP A 454 20.78 -12.54 18.37
C ASP A 454 19.55 -12.81 19.26
N SER A 455 19.81 -13.19 20.51
CA SER A 455 18.79 -13.53 21.51
C SER A 455 17.92 -12.33 21.93
N ALA A 456 18.31 -11.09 21.63
CA ALA A 456 17.49 -9.90 21.89
C ALA A 456 16.15 -9.97 21.13
N TYR A 457 16.16 -10.41 19.87
CA TYR A 457 14.95 -10.58 19.08
C TYR A 457 14.03 -11.68 19.64
N LEU A 458 14.61 -12.83 20.03
CA LEU A 458 13.84 -13.92 20.64
C LEU A 458 13.26 -13.51 22.00
N SER A 459 14.02 -12.77 22.81
CA SER A 459 13.56 -12.24 24.09
C SER A 459 12.41 -11.23 23.91
N ALA A 460 12.48 -10.38 22.89
CA ALA A 460 11.38 -9.48 22.54
C ALA A 460 10.13 -10.24 22.05
N ALA A 461 10.30 -11.27 21.22
CA ALA A 461 9.21 -12.13 20.79
C ALA A 461 8.55 -12.87 21.97
N LEU A 462 9.36 -13.40 22.90
CA LEU A 462 8.88 -14.03 24.14
C LEU A 462 8.11 -13.05 25.04
N ARG A 463 8.59 -11.81 25.22
CA ARG A 463 7.83 -10.80 25.98
C ARG A 463 6.49 -10.45 25.33
N ALA A 464 6.38 -10.55 24.00
CA ALA A 464 5.19 -10.15 23.26
C ALA A 464 3.95 -11.03 23.47
N THR A 465 4.07 -12.20 24.14
CA THR A 465 2.92 -12.97 24.64
C THR A 465 2.21 -12.29 25.81
N GLY A 466 2.87 -11.35 26.50
CA GLY A 466 2.38 -10.69 27.72
C GLY A 466 0.93 -10.19 27.64
N PRO A 467 0.54 -9.38 26.63
CA PRO A 467 -0.82 -8.85 26.49
C PRO A 467 -1.91 -9.91 26.23
N PHE A 468 -1.58 -11.09 25.70
CA PHE A 468 -2.55 -12.15 25.41
C PHE A 468 -3.15 -12.78 26.68
N ARG A 469 -2.45 -12.67 27.81
CA ARG A 469 -2.88 -13.22 29.10
C ARG A 469 -3.95 -12.36 29.77
N LEU A 470 -3.98 -11.07 29.47
CA LEU A 470 -4.84 -10.09 30.14
C LEU A 470 -6.12 -9.81 29.33
N PRO A 471 -7.28 -9.67 29.99
CA PRO A 471 -8.50 -9.15 29.36
C PRO A 471 -8.31 -7.76 28.73
N SER A 472 -9.11 -7.47 27.72
CA SER A 472 -9.14 -6.16 27.03
C SER A 472 -9.26 -4.98 28.02
N GLU A 473 -10.17 -5.07 29.01
CA GLU A 473 -10.36 -4.01 30.02
C GLU A 473 -9.19 -3.89 31.04
N GLN A 474 -8.28 -4.88 31.08
CA GLN A 474 -7.06 -4.85 31.91
C GLN A 474 -5.81 -4.47 31.11
N HIS A 475 -5.99 -3.74 30.00
CA HIS A 475 -4.93 -3.33 29.08
C HIS A 475 -4.21 -4.52 28.42
N GLY A 476 -4.95 -5.60 28.15
CA GLY A 476 -4.52 -6.74 27.35
C GLY A 476 -5.21 -6.81 25.99
N VAL A 477 -5.14 -7.98 25.36
CA VAL A 477 -5.84 -8.25 24.08
C VAL A 477 -6.81 -9.44 24.15
N LYS A 478 -7.03 -10.04 25.33
CA LYS A 478 -7.94 -11.18 25.44
C LYS A 478 -9.41 -10.75 25.50
N ALA A 479 -10.25 -11.50 24.80
CA ALA A 479 -11.70 -11.55 24.93
C ALA A 479 -12.14 -13.01 25.16
N VAL A 480 -13.38 -13.23 25.60
CA VAL A 480 -13.94 -14.58 25.75
C VAL A 480 -15.33 -14.62 25.12
N PHE A 481 -15.49 -15.41 24.05
CA PHE A 481 -16.78 -15.57 23.39
C PHE A 481 -17.68 -16.52 24.20
N MET A 482 -18.87 -16.04 24.57
CA MET A 482 -19.90 -16.75 25.33
C MET A 482 -19.36 -17.51 26.58
N ASN A 483 -18.45 -16.89 27.31
CA ASN A 483 -17.78 -17.45 28.51
C ASN A 483 -17.04 -18.79 28.28
N LYS A 484 -16.76 -19.16 27.02
CA LYS A 484 -16.17 -20.47 26.69
C LYS A 484 -14.88 -20.40 25.86
N TYR A 485 -14.84 -19.59 24.81
CA TYR A 485 -13.75 -19.61 23.83
C TYR A 485 -12.86 -18.38 23.98
N ASP A 486 -11.55 -18.59 24.17
CA ASP A 486 -10.56 -17.51 24.27
C ASP A 486 -10.29 -16.91 22.88
N TRP A 487 -10.34 -15.58 22.79
CA TRP A 487 -10.09 -14.84 21.57
C TRP A 487 -9.05 -13.75 21.80
N TYR A 488 -8.27 -13.42 20.76
CA TYR A 488 -7.25 -12.38 20.80
C TYR A 488 -7.62 -11.27 19.81
N GLU A 489 -7.96 -10.10 20.34
CA GLU A 489 -8.63 -9.02 19.62
C GLU A 489 -7.71 -8.21 18.70
N GLU A 490 -8.16 -7.92 17.47
CA GLU A 490 -7.54 -6.87 16.64
C GLU A 490 -7.78 -5.48 17.26
N TYR A 491 -8.93 -5.30 17.92
CA TYR A 491 -9.33 -4.10 18.64
C TYR A 491 -9.91 -4.52 20.01
N PRO A 492 -9.20 -4.36 21.14
CA PRO A 492 -9.63 -4.82 22.46
C PRO A 492 -10.76 -3.94 23.03
N THR A 493 -11.94 -4.02 22.42
CA THR A 493 -13.08 -3.15 22.69
C THR A 493 -13.98 -3.65 23.81
N THR A 494 -14.72 -2.72 24.42
CA THR A 494 -15.94 -3.03 25.17
C THR A 494 -17.17 -2.58 24.37
N PRO A 495 -18.13 -3.47 24.08
CA PRO A 495 -18.00 -4.93 24.18
C PRO A 495 -16.99 -5.48 23.14
N SER A 496 -16.62 -6.75 23.25
CA SER A 496 -15.63 -7.41 22.37
C SER A 496 -16.09 -7.44 20.90
N SER A 497 -15.16 -7.39 19.96
CA SER A 497 -15.44 -7.25 18.52
C SER A 497 -15.28 -8.54 17.72
N PHE A 498 -14.38 -9.42 18.14
CA PHE A 498 -14.07 -10.70 17.49
C PHE A 498 -13.72 -10.58 16.00
N VAL A 499 -12.79 -9.70 15.62
CA VAL A 499 -12.32 -9.57 14.22
C VAL A 499 -11.51 -10.81 13.80
N LEU A 500 -11.92 -11.47 12.71
CA LEU A 500 -11.33 -12.74 12.26
C LEU A 500 -9.86 -12.61 11.80
N ASN A 501 -9.58 -11.70 10.86
CA ASN A 501 -8.25 -11.63 10.23
C ASN A 501 -7.13 -11.32 11.24
N GLY A 502 -7.33 -10.36 12.15
CA GLY A 502 -6.34 -10.00 13.16
C GLY A 502 -6.11 -11.11 14.19
N PHE A 503 -7.16 -11.86 14.56
CA PHE A 503 -7.04 -13.03 15.41
C PHE A 503 -6.18 -14.12 14.78
N ILE A 504 -6.42 -14.49 13.51
CA ILE A 504 -5.60 -15.53 12.86
C ILE A 504 -4.14 -15.08 12.69
N TYR A 505 -3.88 -13.79 12.40
CA TYR A 505 -2.50 -13.27 12.41
C TYR A 505 -1.83 -13.36 13.79
N SER A 506 -2.59 -13.25 14.87
CA SER A 506 -2.08 -13.47 16.22
C SER A 506 -1.68 -14.93 16.46
N LEU A 507 -2.47 -15.89 15.94
CA LEU A 507 -2.16 -17.32 16.04
C LEU A 507 -0.92 -17.70 15.22
N ILE A 508 -0.72 -17.13 14.04
CA ILE A 508 0.47 -17.37 13.21
C ILE A 508 1.74 -16.88 13.94
N GLY A 509 1.70 -15.73 14.61
CA GLY A 509 2.82 -15.27 15.44
C GLY A 509 3.09 -16.18 16.64
N LEU A 510 2.05 -16.63 17.34
CA LEU A 510 2.20 -17.58 18.45
C LEU A 510 2.77 -18.93 17.99
N TYR A 511 2.40 -19.40 16.80
CA TYR A 511 2.99 -20.58 16.18
C TYR A 511 4.48 -20.38 15.83
N ASP A 512 4.82 -19.30 15.12
CA ASP A 512 6.21 -18.94 14.76
C ASP A 512 7.13 -18.96 16.00
N LEU A 513 6.65 -18.45 17.13
CA LEU A 513 7.37 -18.42 18.40
C LEU A 513 7.44 -19.78 19.11
N ALA A 514 6.34 -20.54 19.12
CA ALA A 514 6.29 -21.86 19.74
C ALA A 514 7.30 -22.83 19.13
N GLU A 515 7.35 -22.90 17.80
CA GLU A 515 8.28 -23.76 17.06
C GLU A 515 9.75 -23.30 17.22
N THR A 516 9.98 -21.98 17.32
CA THR A 516 11.33 -21.39 17.35
C THR A 516 11.97 -21.37 18.74
N ALA A 517 11.18 -21.17 19.81
CA ALA A 517 11.69 -21.02 21.17
C ALA A 517 11.91 -22.36 21.91
N GLY A 518 11.44 -23.47 21.35
CA GLY A 518 11.55 -24.80 21.96
C GLY A 518 10.60 -25.02 23.14
N ALA A 519 10.53 -26.27 23.63
CA ALA A 519 9.47 -26.74 24.54
C ALA A 519 9.44 -26.09 25.95
N GLU A 520 10.50 -25.40 26.36
CA GLU A 520 10.54 -24.67 27.62
C GLU A 520 10.08 -23.22 27.45
N LEU A 521 10.86 -22.40 26.73
CA LEU A 521 10.55 -20.98 26.53
C LEU A 521 9.29 -20.76 25.67
N GLY A 522 9.06 -21.59 24.65
CA GLY A 522 7.89 -21.52 23.77
C GLY A 522 6.58 -22.02 24.41
N ARG A 523 6.61 -22.55 25.63
CA ARG A 523 5.44 -23.19 26.27
C ARG A 523 4.23 -22.29 26.40
N GLU A 524 4.43 -21.00 26.73
CA GLU A 524 3.33 -20.05 26.81
C GLU A 524 2.73 -19.76 25.42
N ALA A 525 3.56 -19.56 24.41
CA ALA A 525 3.14 -19.34 23.03
C ALA A 525 2.37 -20.55 22.47
N ALA A 526 2.87 -21.77 22.70
CA ALA A 526 2.20 -23.02 22.33
C ALA A 526 0.84 -23.19 23.03
N THR A 527 0.74 -22.81 24.31
CA THR A 527 -0.51 -22.87 25.08
C THR A 527 -1.55 -21.89 24.54
N LEU A 528 -1.14 -20.65 24.24
CA LEU A 528 -1.99 -19.62 23.64
C LEU A 528 -2.42 -20.02 22.21
N PHE A 529 -1.50 -20.52 21.38
CA PHE A 529 -1.79 -21.01 20.04
C PHE A 529 -2.84 -22.13 20.07
N SER A 530 -2.66 -23.14 20.94
CA SER A 530 -3.58 -24.28 21.07
C SER A 530 -5.01 -23.85 21.45
N ARG A 531 -5.16 -23.01 22.49
CA ARG A 531 -6.47 -22.48 22.93
C ARG A 531 -7.13 -21.59 21.87
N GLY A 532 -6.32 -20.80 21.16
CA GLY A 532 -6.77 -19.98 20.04
C GLY A 532 -7.22 -20.80 18.84
N MET A 533 -6.54 -21.90 18.53
CA MET A 533 -6.90 -22.82 17.44
C MET A 533 -8.16 -23.64 17.75
N GLU A 534 -8.37 -24.07 19.00
CA GLU A 534 -9.66 -24.64 19.44
C GLU A 534 -10.81 -23.64 19.21
N SER A 535 -10.62 -22.41 19.69
CA SER A 535 -11.60 -21.33 19.60
C SER A 535 -11.89 -20.93 18.15
N LEU A 536 -10.85 -20.87 17.29
CA LEU A 536 -11.01 -20.64 15.85
C LEU A 536 -11.86 -21.74 15.20
N LYS A 537 -11.54 -23.02 15.45
CA LYS A 537 -12.28 -24.16 14.86
C LYS A 537 -13.76 -24.15 15.28
N ALA A 538 -14.06 -23.77 16.53
CA ALA A 538 -15.43 -23.67 17.01
C ALA A 538 -16.19 -22.45 16.45
N MET A 539 -15.54 -21.30 16.29
CA MET A 539 -16.17 -20.04 15.90
C MET A 539 -16.19 -19.77 14.39
N LEU A 540 -15.38 -20.48 13.59
CA LEU A 540 -15.28 -20.27 12.14
C LEU A 540 -16.62 -20.26 11.37
N PRO A 541 -17.63 -21.11 11.70
CA PRO A 541 -18.94 -21.06 11.05
C PRO A 541 -19.66 -19.72 11.21
N LEU A 542 -19.43 -18.98 12.30
CA LEU A 542 -20.08 -17.69 12.60
C LEU A 542 -19.66 -16.57 11.64
N PHE A 543 -18.59 -16.77 10.87
CA PHE A 543 -18.09 -15.82 9.89
C PHE A 543 -18.50 -16.15 8.45
N ASP A 544 -19.23 -17.25 8.21
CA ASP A 544 -19.64 -17.69 6.88
C ASP A 544 -21.08 -17.24 6.57
N THR A 545 -21.28 -16.47 5.49
CA THR A 545 -22.62 -15.98 5.07
C THR A 545 -23.31 -16.90 4.07
N GLY A 546 -22.70 -18.02 3.69
CA GLY A 546 -23.15 -18.85 2.58
C GLY A 546 -22.78 -18.29 1.20
N SER A 547 -22.24 -17.07 1.08
CA SER A 547 -21.80 -16.49 -0.21
C SER A 547 -20.63 -15.49 -0.09
N GLY A 548 -20.00 -15.43 1.09
CA GLY A 548 -18.90 -14.53 1.44
C GLY A 548 -18.53 -14.74 2.91
N THR A 549 -17.74 -13.83 3.49
CA THR A 549 -17.46 -13.84 4.93
C THR A 549 -17.84 -12.54 5.62
N ILE A 550 -18.11 -12.62 6.92
CA ILE A 550 -18.22 -11.47 7.83
C ILE A 550 -16.81 -11.12 8.32
N TYR A 551 -16.53 -9.84 8.60
CA TYR A 551 -15.24 -9.37 9.11
C TYR A 551 -15.12 -9.51 10.64
N ASP A 552 -16.23 -9.28 11.35
CA ASP A 552 -16.30 -9.29 12.82
C ASP A 552 -17.70 -9.70 13.33
N LEU A 553 -17.79 -10.09 14.60
CA LEU A 553 -19.05 -10.59 15.19
C LEU A 553 -19.93 -9.48 15.81
N ARG A 554 -19.77 -8.21 15.41
CA ARG A 554 -20.57 -7.10 15.98
C ARG A 554 -22.07 -7.31 15.88
N HIS A 555 -22.53 -8.06 14.88
CA HIS A 555 -23.93 -8.38 14.67
C HIS A 555 -24.52 -9.26 15.78
N LEU A 556 -23.72 -10.20 16.31
CA LEU A 556 -24.10 -11.02 17.47
C LEU A 556 -23.98 -10.25 18.79
N VAL A 557 -23.00 -9.35 18.90
CA VAL A 557 -22.66 -8.64 20.15
C VAL A 557 -23.50 -7.36 20.37
N LEU A 558 -23.86 -6.66 19.30
CA LEU A 558 -24.60 -5.38 19.33
C LEU A 558 -26.03 -5.49 18.79
N GLY A 559 -26.44 -6.66 18.26
CA GLY A 559 -27.72 -6.82 17.57
C GLY A 559 -27.84 -6.04 16.26
N SER A 560 -26.71 -5.69 15.63
CA SER A 560 -26.67 -4.92 14.39
C SER A 560 -26.68 -5.79 13.12
N ALA A 561 -26.76 -5.16 11.95
CA ALA A 561 -26.45 -5.84 10.69
C ALA A 561 -25.00 -6.39 10.67
N PRO A 562 -24.73 -7.49 9.92
CA PRO A 562 -23.38 -8.02 9.69
C PRO A 562 -22.42 -7.02 9.03
N ASN A 563 -21.20 -6.90 9.56
CA ASN A 563 -20.12 -6.17 8.91
C ASN A 563 -19.43 -7.08 7.88
N LEU A 564 -19.90 -7.06 6.64
CA LEU A 564 -19.40 -7.94 5.57
C LEU A 564 -17.93 -7.66 5.24
N ALA A 565 -17.14 -8.73 5.11
CA ALA A 565 -15.75 -8.63 4.68
C ALA A 565 -15.69 -8.45 3.16
N ARG A 566 -15.40 -7.22 2.71
CA ARG A 566 -15.08 -6.89 1.32
C ARG A 566 -14.04 -7.86 0.71
N TRP A 567 -14.07 -8.05 -0.61
CA TRP A 567 -13.41 -9.19 -1.26
C TRP A 567 -11.91 -9.37 -0.97
N ASP A 568 -11.13 -8.30 -0.75
CA ASP A 568 -9.72 -8.45 -0.34
C ASP A 568 -9.57 -9.05 1.06
N TYR A 569 -10.41 -8.68 2.04
CA TYR A 569 -10.44 -9.35 3.34
C TYR A 569 -10.94 -10.80 3.22
N HIS A 570 -11.93 -11.08 2.37
CA HIS A 570 -12.35 -12.45 2.11
C HIS A 570 -11.17 -13.30 1.56
N THR A 571 -10.38 -12.76 0.61
CA THR A 571 -9.15 -13.45 0.15
C THR A 571 -8.08 -13.55 1.24
N THR A 572 -7.97 -12.59 2.16
CA THR A 572 -7.08 -12.71 3.32
C THR A 572 -7.52 -13.85 4.25
N HIS A 573 -8.81 -13.96 4.56
CA HIS A 573 -9.35 -15.08 5.34
C HIS A 573 -9.05 -16.44 4.68
N ILE A 574 -9.22 -16.55 3.35
CA ILE A 574 -8.85 -17.77 2.61
C ILE A 574 -7.34 -18.06 2.69
N ASN A 575 -6.48 -17.06 2.46
CA ASN A 575 -5.03 -17.22 2.53
C ASN A 575 -4.57 -17.67 3.94
N GLN A 576 -5.19 -17.11 4.99
CA GLN A 576 -4.92 -17.45 6.38
C GLN A 576 -5.35 -18.88 6.72
N LEU A 577 -6.56 -19.28 6.34
CA LEU A 577 -7.00 -20.67 6.56
C LEU A 577 -6.22 -21.68 5.72
N GLN A 578 -5.74 -21.30 4.54
CA GLN A 578 -4.90 -22.16 3.70
C GLN A 578 -3.52 -22.39 4.32
N LEU A 579 -2.93 -21.34 4.92
CA LEU A 579 -1.72 -21.44 5.75
C LEU A 579 -1.97 -22.37 6.95
N LEU A 580 -3.02 -22.14 7.73
CA LEU A 580 -3.35 -22.99 8.89
C LEU A 580 -3.59 -24.45 8.48
N ALA A 581 -4.26 -24.70 7.36
CA ALA A 581 -4.48 -26.06 6.81
C ALA A 581 -3.20 -26.78 6.37
N SER A 582 -2.03 -26.10 6.39
CA SER A 582 -0.72 -26.70 6.12
C SER A 582 0.12 -27.00 7.37
N ILE A 583 -0.32 -26.53 8.55
CA ILE A 583 0.28 -26.83 9.86
C ILE A 583 -0.68 -27.57 10.82
N ASP A 584 -1.98 -27.56 10.53
CA ASP A 584 -3.03 -28.26 11.28
C ASP A 584 -3.93 -29.04 10.33
N ASN A 585 -3.94 -30.37 10.48
CA ASN A 585 -4.64 -31.29 9.57
C ASN A 585 -6.17 -31.35 9.77
N ALA A 586 -6.77 -30.51 10.63
CA ALA A 586 -8.22 -30.51 10.87
C ALA A 586 -9.02 -30.24 9.56
N PRO A 587 -9.93 -31.16 9.14
CA PRO A 587 -10.65 -31.05 7.87
C PRO A 587 -11.38 -29.72 7.66
N ILE A 588 -11.90 -29.13 8.75
CA ILE A 588 -12.63 -27.86 8.74
C ILE A 588 -11.91 -26.74 7.97
N PHE A 589 -10.58 -26.62 8.09
CA PHE A 589 -9.84 -25.58 7.37
C PHE A 589 -9.84 -25.83 5.85
N ARG A 590 -9.67 -27.09 5.42
CA ARG A 590 -9.72 -27.48 4.01
C ARG A 590 -11.12 -27.31 3.41
N ASP A 591 -12.15 -27.65 4.16
CA ASP A 591 -13.55 -27.54 3.73
C ASP A 591 -14.01 -26.08 3.63
N PHE A 592 -13.65 -25.23 4.60
CA PHE A 592 -13.92 -23.80 4.54
C PHE A 592 -13.11 -23.11 3.42
N VAL A 593 -11.82 -23.42 3.25
CA VAL A 593 -11.02 -22.91 2.12
C VAL A 593 -11.63 -23.32 0.78
N LYS A 594 -12.08 -24.57 0.63
CA LYS A 594 -12.75 -25.05 -0.59
C LYS A 594 -14.06 -24.30 -0.86
N ARG A 595 -14.88 -24.10 0.17
CA ARG A 595 -16.18 -23.40 0.05
C ARG A 595 -16.00 -21.92 -0.24
N TRP A 596 -15.16 -21.22 0.51
CA TRP A 596 -14.88 -19.78 0.32
C TRP A 596 -14.21 -19.49 -1.04
N LYS A 597 -13.33 -20.38 -1.53
CA LYS A 597 -12.81 -20.28 -2.92
C LYS A 597 -13.90 -20.32 -4.00
N SER A 598 -15.07 -20.92 -3.72
CA SER A 598 -16.20 -20.91 -4.67
C SER A 598 -16.95 -19.58 -4.69
N TYR A 599 -17.02 -18.89 -3.55
CA TYR A 599 -17.73 -17.61 -3.40
C TYR A 599 -17.15 -16.52 -4.31
N LEU A 600 -15.83 -16.51 -4.47
CA LEU A 600 -15.12 -15.64 -5.44
C LEU A 600 -15.59 -15.79 -6.90
N LYS A 601 -16.30 -16.88 -7.24
CA LYS A 601 -16.87 -17.18 -8.56
C LYS A 601 -18.41 -17.21 -8.56
N GLY A 602 -19.07 -16.64 -7.54
CA GLY A 602 -20.53 -16.66 -7.41
C GLY A 602 -21.10 -17.99 -6.90
N GLY A 603 -20.24 -18.91 -6.42
CA GLY A 603 -20.68 -20.09 -5.69
C GLY A 603 -21.43 -19.70 -4.42
N ARG A 604 -22.40 -20.53 -4.00
CA ARG A 604 -23.21 -20.31 -2.81
C ARG A 604 -23.37 -21.62 -2.04
N ALA A 605 -23.58 -21.54 -0.73
CA ALA A 605 -24.16 -22.63 0.04
C ALA A 605 -25.56 -22.94 -0.50
N LYS A 606 -25.99 -24.21 -0.42
CA LYS A 606 -27.37 -24.58 -0.73
C LYS A 606 -28.31 -23.95 0.30
N HIS A 607 -29.47 -23.48 -0.15
CA HIS A 607 -30.61 -23.28 0.73
C HIS A 607 -31.25 -24.64 1.07
N ASN A 608 -32.25 -24.60 1.96
CA ASN A 608 -33.08 -25.74 2.34
C ASN A 608 -34.10 -26.13 1.26
#